data_AF-A0A8J2M6B5-F1
#
_entry.id   AF-A0A8J2M6B5-F1
#
_cell.length_a   1.000
_cell.length_b   1.000
_cell.length_c   1.000
_cell.angle_alpha   90.00
_cell.angle_beta   90.00
_cell.angle_gamma   90.00
#
_symmetry.space_group_name_H-M   'P 1'
#
loop_
_entity.id
_entity.type
_entity.pdbx_description
1 polymer ?
#
loop_
_entity_poly.entity_id
_entity_poly.type
_entity_poly.pdbx_seq_one_letter_code
_entity_poly.pdbx_strand_id
1 'polypeptide(L)'
;MTETETKVTAAIDEAAKTNSPMTESKLVASVNADEDIPAVDADVRDSDTVELKEVEAKGKAPESRKDPREDPIGWMNSLIPGAVHKVNYRLLDWVQQLAIEEEDKRQMLPGKSDAVTKNQFLSFLRDGSLLAKLANRLQPGTIKTIHEGEAAKDKTNQTSNINAFINFAKEKACLSEEQIFTAADLQEKGKAGYQAVFNTLMQLALKAQSVFEQKGIDAEQLIQTASQVVPTNLIQTILNFFRRAQPAQTPKTLAKETEEKDKTTTVEKVVEEKQAEEEVCKKVIQTGNVDTPAVAVH
;
A
#
# COMPACT_ATOMS: atom_id res chain seq x y z
N MET A 1 43.07 37.82 -42.68
CA MET A 1 43.65 37.22 -43.91
C MET A 1 43.53 35.72 -43.70
N THR A 2 42.65 34.96 -44.32
CA THR A 2 41.80 35.12 -45.50
C THR A 2 40.58 34.22 -45.33
N GLU A 3 39.44 34.72 -45.78
CA GLU A 3 38.17 34.02 -45.95
C GLU A 3 38.27 32.94 -47.04
N THR A 4 37.44 31.90 -46.92
CA THR A 4 36.74 31.34 -48.08
C THR A 4 35.36 30.84 -47.64
N GLU A 5 34.35 31.62 -48.01
CA GLU A 5 32.96 31.21 -48.18
C GLU A 5 32.85 30.13 -49.27
N THR A 6 31.84 29.25 -49.18
CA THR A 6 31.00 28.95 -50.35
C THR A 6 29.57 28.65 -49.89
N LYS A 7 28.68 29.47 -50.43
CA LYS A 7 27.21 29.51 -50.33
C LYS A 7 26.66 29.15 -51.69
N VAL A 8 25.64 28.28 -51.79
CA VAL A 8 24.58 28.26 -52.85
C VAL A 8 23.38 27.45 -52.29
N THR A 9 22.28 28.02 -51.75
CA THR A 9 20.97 28.45 -52.35
C THR A 9 20.32 27.47 -53.33
N ALA A 10 19.16 26.83 -53.10
CA ALA A 10 17.76 27.31 -52.98
C ALA A 10 16.91 26.94 -54.24
N ALA A 11 15.57 26.91 -54.05
CA ALA A 11 14.42 26.75 -55.00
C ALA A 11 13.81 25.33 -55.08
N ILE A 12 12.57 25.06 -54.61
CA ILE A 12 11.19 25.51 -54.95
C ILE A 12 10.58 24.72 -56.13
N ASP A 13 9.45 24.02 -55.87
CA ASP A 13 8.22 23.86 -56.70
C ASP A 13 7.28 22.91 -55.92
N GLU A 14 6.07 23.23 -55.44
CA GLU A 14 4.81 23.79 -55.99
C GLU A 14 3.94 22.82 -56.85
N ALA A 15 2.63 22.85 -56.53
CA ALA A 15 1.43 22.33 -57.24
C ALA A 15 1.10 20.83 -57.11
N ALA A 16 0.01 20.40 -56.43
CA ALA A 16 -1.44 20.63 -56.60
C ALA A 16 -2.10 19.84 -57.75
N LYS A 17 -3.10 18.99 -57.40
CA LYS A 17 -4.39 18.66 -58.09
C LYS A 17 -4.90 17.25 -57.68
N THR A 18 -5.96 17.14 -56.87
CA THR A 18 -7.40 16.98 -57.22
C THR A 18 -7.77 15.70 -57.99
N ASN A 19 -8.50 14.77 -57.35
CA ASN A 19 -9.94 14.49 -57.60
C ASN A 19 -10.37 13.07 -57.15
N SER A 20 -11.38 13.05 -56.27
CA SER A 20 -12.40 12.01 -56.04
C SER A 20 -13.14 11.62 -57.35
N PRO A 21 -13.94 10.51 -57.47
CA PRO A 21 -15.11 10.26 -56.60
C PRO A 21 -15.66 8.82 -56.39
N MET A 22 -16.54 8.75 -55.38
CA MET A 22 -17.79 7.98 -55.22
C MET A 22 -17.93 6.51 -55.62
N THR A 23 -18.55 5.74 -54.71
CA THR A 23 -19.86 5.10 -55.00
C THR A 23 -20.66 4.81 -53.73
N GLU A 24 -21.82 5.47 -53.62
CA GLU A 24 -22.99 5.15 -52.80
C GLU A 24 -23.87 4.09 -53.50
N SER A 25 -24.60 3.30 -52.72
CA SER A 25 -25.96 2.78 -52.98
C SER A 25 -26.43 2.16 -51.66
N LYS A 26 -27.41 2.64 -50.88
CA LYS A 26 -28.75 3.25 -51.04
C LYS A 26 -29.91 2.26 -51.30
N LEU A 27 -30.68 2.06 -50.21
CA LEU A 27 -32.13 1.74 -50.04
C LEU A 27 -32.63 0.35 -50.48
N VAL A 28 -33.63 -0.28 -49.84
CA VAL A 28 -35.05 0.12 -49.59
C VAL A 28 -35.58 -0.64 -48.33
N ALA A 29 -36.20 -0.01 -47.31
CA ALA A 29 -37.66 0.15 -47.01
C ALA A 29 -38.50 -1.18 -47.08
N SER A 30 -39.52 -1.51 -46.27
CA SER A 30 -40.33 -0.83 -45.24
C SER A 30 -41.50 -1.75 -44.76
N VAL A 31 -41.98 -1.58 -43.51
CA VAL A 31 -43.34 -1.74 -42.90
C VAL A 31 -44.18 -3.05 -42.78
N ASN A 32 -44.86 -3.11 -41.60
CA ASN A 32 -46.17 -3.70 -41.17
C ASN A 32 -46.21 -5.17 -40.64
N ALA A 33 -46.59 -5.40 -39.36
CA ALA A 33 -47.95 -5.60 -38.78
C ALA A 33 -48.55 -6.97 -39.18
N ASP A 34 -49.25 -7.80 -38.42
CA ASP A 34 -49.89 -7.84 -37.10
C ASP A 34 -50.25 -9.34 -36.85
N GLU A 35 -50.70 -9.70 -35.64
CA GLU A 35 -51.42 -10.93 -35.24
C GLU A 35 -50.69 -12.30 -35.22
N ASP A 36 -50.55 -12.92 -34.05
CA ASP A 36 -51.52 -13.93 -33.58
C ASP A 36 -51.19 -14.44 -32.15
N ILE A 37 -52.21 -14.47 -31.29
CA ILE A 37 -52.20 -15.01 -29.92
C ILE A 37 -52.70 -16.47 -30.01
N PRO A 38 -52.20 -17.37 -29.14
CA PRO A 38 -53.19 -18.10 -28.35
C PRO A 38 -52.85 -18.12 -26.87
N ALA A 39 -53.86 -17.75 -26.10
CA ALA A 39 -54.01 -17.99 -24.67
C ALA A 39 -54.13 -19.50 -24.42
N VAL A 40 -53.41 -20.02 -23.42
CA VAL A 40 -53.86 -21.16 -22.62
C VAL A 40 -53.43 -20.99 -21.16
N ASP A 41 -54.47 -20.91 -20.34
CA ASP A 41 -54.64 -21.30 -18.94
C ASP A 41 -53.68 -20.84 -17.83
N ALA A 42 -54.30 -20.04 -16.96
CA ALA A 42 -53.97 -19.89 -15.57
C ALA A 42 -54.21 -21.21 -14.82
N ASP A 43 -53.22 -21.63 -14.03
CA ASP A 43 -53.49 -22.37 -12.80
C ASP A 43 -52.68 -21.74 -11.65
N VAL A 44 -53.36 -21.60 -10.53
CA VAL A 44 -52.94 -20.96 -9.29
C VAL A 44 -52.54 -22.07 -8.32
N ARG A 45 -51.39 -21.91 -7.66
CA ARG A 45 -50.94 -22.49 -6.36
C ARG A 45 -49.43 -22.74 -6.43
N ASP A 46 -48.59 -22.52 -5.43
CA ASP A 46 -48.75 -22.14 -4.03
C ASP A 46 -47.40 -21.59 -3.56
N SER A 47 -47.43 -20.47 -2.84
CA SER A 47 -46.59 -20.15 -1.67
C SER A 47 -45.19 -20.80 -1.54
N ASP A 48 -44.17 -20.25 -2.20
CA ASP A 48 -42.78 -20.48 -1.78
C ASP A 48 -42.47 -19.64 -0.52
N THR A 49 -42.62 -20.32 0.61
CA THR A 49 -42.15 -19.87 1.91
C THR A 49 -40.63 -19.87 1.87
N VAL A 50 -40.02 -18.69 1.70
CA VAL A 50 -38.58 -18.53 1.83
C VAL A 50 -38.23 -18.70 3.31
N GLU A 51 -37.86 -19.92 3.69
CA GLU A 51 -37.20 -20.19 4.97
C GLU A 51 -35.95 -19.32 5.08
N LEU A 52 -36.05 -18.29 5.90
CA LEU A 52 -34.92 -17.53 6.40
C LEU A 52 -34.05 -18.52 7.19
N LYS A 53 -32.99 -19.02 6.56
CA LYS A 53 -31.89 -19.69 7.26
C LYS A 53 -31.33 -18.70 8.29
N GLU A 54 -31.69 -18.97 9.53
CA GLU A 54 -31.12 -18.40 10.74
C GLU A 54 -29.61 -18.65 10.71
N VAL A 55 -28.86 -17.65 10.24
CA VAL A 55 -27.40 -17.66 10.37
C VAL A 55 -27.13 -17.38 11.85
N GLU A 56 -26.96 -18.45 12.62
CA GLU A 56 -26.42 -18.40 13.97
C GLU A 56 -25.20 -17.48 13.98
N ALA A 57 -25.38 -16.28 14.54
CA ALA A 57 -24.30 -15.38 14.86
C ALA A 57 -23.51 -15.98 16.03
N LYS A 58 -22.71 -17.01 15.73
CA LYS A 58 -21.67 -17.49 16.62
C LYS A 58 -20.67 -16.34 16.77
N GLY A 59 -20.72 -15.70 17.93
CA GLY A 59 -19.85 -14.59 18.30
C GLY A 59 -18.41 -14.93 17.95
N LYS A 60 -17.90 -14.32 16.87
CA LYS A 60 -16.47 -14.33 16.58
C LYS A 60 -15.85 -13.52 17.71
N ALA A 61 -15.06 -14.19 18.55
CA ALA A 61 -14.16 -13.52 19.48
C ALA A 61 -13.46 -12.36 18.72
N PRO A 62 -13.21 -11.21 19.36
CA PRO A 62 -12.60 -10.07 18.69
C PRO A 62 -11.35 -10.57 17.98
N GLU A 63 -11.39 -10.55 16.65
CA GLU A 63 -10.27 -10.98 15.80
C GLU A 63 -9.05 -10.21 16.31
N SER A 64 -8.00 -10.94 16.70
CA SER A 64 -6.80 -10.33 17.28
C SER A 64 -6.38 -9.16 16.38
N ARG A 65 -6.14 -7.99 16.98
CA ARG A 65 -5.69 -6.82 16.23
C ARG A 65 -4.38 -7.21 15.57
N LYS A 66 -4.41 -7.45 14.26
CA LYS A 66 -3.24 -7.82 13.49
C LYS A 66 -2.24 -6.68 13.57
N ASP A 67 -1.00 -6.95 13.95
CA ASP A 67 0.05 -5.93 14.03
C ASP A 67 0.76 -5.83 12.66
N PRO A 68 0.93 -4.63 12.07
CA PRO A 68 1.70 -4.47 10.84
C PRO A 68 3.14 -5.00 10.91
N ARG A 69 3.72 -5.14 12.10
CA ARG A 69 5.08 -5.70 12.30
C ARG A 69 5.15 -7.20 12.13
N GLU A 70 4.08 -7.90 12.51
CA GLU A 70 4.00 -9.36 12.48
C GLU A 70 3.40 -9.83 11.16
N ASP A 71 2.28 -9.22 10.75
CA ASP A 71 1.55 -9.57 9.53
C ASP A 71 1.09 -8.29 8.80
N PRO A 72 1.99 -7.64 8.03
CA PRO A 72 1.67 -6.45 7.25
C PRO A 72 0.43 -6.61 6.36
N ILE A 73 0.28 -7.79 5.75
CA ILE A 73 -0.76 -8.05 4.74
C ILE A 73 -2.09 -8.35 5.40
N GLY A 74 -2.12 -9.20 6.42
CA GLY A 74 -3.34 -9.45 7.17
C GLY A 74 -3.80 -8.19 7.89
N TRP A 75 -2.90 -7.40 8.47
CA TRP A 75 -3.24 -6.10 9.05
C TRP A 75 -3.85 -5.17 8.02
N MET A 76 -3.18 -4.93 6.89
CA MET A 76 -3.71 -4.08 5.83
C MET A 76 -5.06 -4.57 5.31
N ASN A 77 -5.27 -5.89 5.17
CA ASN A 77 -6.54 -6.46 4.72
C ASN A 77 -7.65 -6.34 5.77
N SER A 78 -7.33 -6.10 7.04
CA SER A 78 -8.33 -5.82 8.08
C SER A 78 -8.83 -4.36 8.06
N LEU A 79 -8.12 -3.47 7.36
CA LEU A 79 -8.45 -2.05 7.30
C LEU A 79 -9.58 -1.76 6.32
N ILE A 80 -10.42 -0.80 6.67
CA ILE A 80 -11.38 -0.22 5.73
C ILE A 80 -10.66 0.51 4.59
N PRO A 81 -11.27 0.64 3.39
CA PRO A 81 -10.58 1.22 2.23
C PRO A 81 -9.99 2.61 2.47
N GLY A 82 -10.67 3.48 3.21
CA GLY A 82 -10.16 4.82 3.55
C GLY A 82 -8.89 4.77 4.40
N ALA A 83 -8.81 3.84 5.36
CA ALA A 83 -7.62 3.64 6.19
C ALA A 83 -6.45 3.12 5.35
N VAL A 84 -6.71 2.16 4.45
CA VAL A 84 -5.70 1.68 3.48
C VAL A 84 -5.15 2.84 2.66
N HIS A 85 -6.00 3.79 2.23
CA HIS A 85 -5.53 4.93 1.44
C HIS A 85 -4.61 5.87 2.24
N LYS A 86 -4.90 6.08 3.53
CA LYS A 86 -4.01 6.86 4.40
C LYS A 86 -2.68 6.16 4.65
N VAL A 87 -2.72 4.84 4.88
CA VAL A 87 -1.53 4.01 5.05
C VAL A 87 -0.65 4.03 3.79
N ASN A 88 -1.26 3.93 2.61
CA ASN A 88 -0.54 4.06 1.34
C ASN A 88 0.19 5.39 1.20
N TYR A 89 -0.47 6.48 1.58
CA TYR A 89 0.15 7.80 1.56
C TYR A 89 1.36 7.84 2.49
N ARG A 90 1.22 7.37 3.74
CA ARG A 90 2.32 7.34 4.71
C ARG A 90 3.51 6.49 4.24
N LEU A 91 3.24 5.35 3.61
CA LEU A 91 4.29 4.50 3.09
C LEU A 91 5.02 5.16 1.91
N LEU A 92 4.30 5.78 0.97
CA LEU A 92 4.96 6.54 -0.12
C LEU A 92 5.72 7.76 0.37
N ASP A 93 5.18 8.45 1.37
CA ASP A 93 5.81 9.59 2.03
C ASP A 93 7.13 9.19 2.67
N TRP A 94 7.15 8.07 3.41
CA TRP A 94 8.39 7.49 3.93
C TRP A 94 9.38 7.14 2.82
N VAL A 95 8.94 6.43 1.77
CA VAL A 95 9.80 6.06 0.62
C VAL A 95 10.44 7.31 0.02
N GLN A 96 9.66 8.36 -0.22
CA GLN A 96 10.13 9.58 -0.87
C GLN A 96 11.02 10.43 0.02
N GLN A 97 10.68 10.60 1.29
CA GLN A 97 11.51 11.33 2.26
C GLN A 97 12.89 10.69 2.39
N LEU A 98 12.96 9.36 2.37
CA LEU A 98 14.22 8.64 2.45
C LEU A 98 14.96 8.73 1.12
N ALA A 99 14.33 8.37 0.00
CA ALA A 99 14.97 8.34 -1.31
C ALA A 99 15.45 9.71 -1.81
N ILE A 100 14.83 10.81 -1.38
CA ILE A 100 15.11 12.17 -1.85
C ILE A 100 15.26 13.11 -0.64
N GLU A 101 16.51 13.48 -0.34
CA GLU A 101 16.84 14.35 0.80
C GLU A 101 16.34 15.78 0.60
N GLU A 102 16.50 16.30 -0.62
CA GLU A 102 16.08 17.65 -1.02
C GLU A 102 14.55 17.71 -1.17
N GLU A 103 13.90 18.46 -0.30
CA GLU A 103 12.44 18.54 -0.23
C GLU A 103 11.82 19.15 -1.50
N ASP A 104 12.49 20.12 -2.12
CA ASP A 104 12.07 20.77 -3.37
C ASP A 104 12.13 19.86 -4.60
N LYS A 105 12.90 18.76 -4.53
CA LYS A 105 12.98 17.74 -5.59
C LYS A 105 11.95 16.61 -5.41
N ARG A 106 11.20 16.60 -4.30
CA ARG A 106 10.17 15.59 -4.06
C ARG A 106 8.98 15.85 -4.96
N GLN A 107 8.47 14.77 -5.55
CA GLN A 107 7.24 14.80 -6.31
C GLN A 107 6.04 14.89 -5.36
N MET A 108 5.02 15.63 -5.76
CA MET A 108 3.76 15.64 -5.02
C MET A 108 3.15 14.24 -5.05
N LEU A 109 2.88 13.68 -3.87
CA LEU A 109 2.22 12.39 -3.77
C LEU A 109 0.81 12.45 -4.37
N PRO A 110 0.35 11.36 -5.02
CA PRO A 110 -0.96 11.35 -5.64
C PRO A 110 -2.07 11.34 -4.58
N GLY A 111 -3.30 11.57 -5.03
CA GLY A 111 -4.48 11.53 -4.16
C GLY A 111 -4.87 12.90 -3.61
N LYS A 112 -5.86 12.92 -2.71
CA LYS A 112 -6.37 14.13 -2.06
C LYS A 112 -6.41 13.88 -0.57
N SER A 113 -6.13 14.91 0.23
CA SER A 113 -6.19 14.84 1.69
C SER A 113 -5.41 13.63 2.23
N ASP A 114 -4.16 13.46 1.81
CA ASP A 114 -3.27 12.37 2.22
C ASP A 114 -3.84 10.96 2.02
N ALA A 115 -4.68 10.75 1.01
CA ALA A 115 -5.32 9.47 0.71
C ALA A 115 -4.94 8.98 -0.69
N VAL A 116 -4.13 7.93 -0.74
CA VAL A 116 -3.62 7.31 -1.97
C VAL A 116 -4.34 5.98 -2.23
N THR A 117 -5.09 5.91 -3.33
CA THR A 117 -5.72 4.65 -3.74
C THR A 117 -4.68 3.60 -4.14
N LYS A 118 -5.04 2.30 -4.12
CA LYS A 118 -4.16 1.20 -4.55
C LYS A 118 -3.59 1.41 -5.97
N ASN A 119 -4.41 1.94 -6.89
CA ASN A 119 -3.99 2.23 -8.27
C ASN A 119 -2.98 3.37 -8.32
N GLN A 120 -3.21 4.45 -7.57
CA GLN A 120 -2.28 5.58 -7.49
C GLN A 120 -0.96 5.14 -6.86
N PHE A 121 -1.01 4.31 -5.82
CA PHE A 121 0.17 3.73 -5.18
C PHE A 121 1.05 2.99 -6.20
N LEU A 122 0.45 2.07 -6.95
CA LEU A 122 1.15 1.32 -7.99
C LEU A 122 1.65 2.22 -9.12
N SER A 123 0.83 3.17 -9.58
CA SER A 123 1.19 4.05 -10.69
C SER A 123 2.36 4.96 -10.35
N PHE A 124 2.44 5.43 -9.10
CA PHE A 124 3.52 6.30 -8.63
C PHE A 124 4.87 5.59 -8.56
N LEU A 125 4.87 4.27 -8.33
CA LEU A 125 6.08 3.46 -8.26
C LEU A 125 6.44 2.79 -9.59
N ARG A 126 5.56 2.90 -10.59
CA ARG A 126 5.57 2.08 -11.81
C ARG A 126 6.84 2.23 -12.65
N ASP A 127 7.48 3.40 -12.61
CA ASP A 127 8.71 3.65 -13.37
C ASP A 127 9.98 3.09 -12.71
N GLY A 128 9.86 2.64 -11.45
CA GLY A 128 10.93 2.06 -10.65
C GLY A 128 12.04 3.03 -10.23
N SER A 129 12.03 4.28 -10.67
CA SER A 129 13.11 5.25 -10.40
C SER A 129 13.18 5.60 -8.91
N LEU A 130 12.03 5.85 -8.29
CA LEU A 130 11.94 6.13 -6.85
C LEU A 130 12.38 4.92 -6.01
N LEU A 131 12.03 3.70 -6.44
CA LEU A 131 12.45 2.46 -5.78
C LEU A 131 13.97 2.29 -5.87
N ALA A 132 14.56 2.53 -7.03
CA ALA A 132 16.00 2.44 -7.21
C ALA A 132 16.75 3.50 -6.37
N LYS A 133 16.23 4.73 -6.27
CA LYS A 133 16.75 5.76 -5.37
C LYS A 133 16.67 5.35 -3.90
N LEU A 134 15.54 4.77 -3.47
CA LEU A 134 15.37 4.24 -2.12
C LEU A 134 16.45 3.20 -1.80
N ALA A 135 16.70 2.24 -2.70
CA ALA A 135 17.75 1.24 -2.52
C ALA A 135 19.13 1.88 -2.36
N ASN A 136 19.47 2.87 -3.19
CA ASN A 136 20.73 3.60 -3.06
C ASN A 136 20.81 4.45 -1.79
N ARG A 137 19.69 4.91 -1.24
CA ARG A 137 19.71 5.60 0.05
C ARG A 137 19.97 4.66 1.21
N LEU A 138 19.32 3.49 1.19
CA LEU A 138 19.49 2.47 2.22
C LEU A 138 20.88 1.85 2.17
N GLN A 139 21.40 1.61 0.97
CA GLN A 139 22.74 1.08 0.75
C GLN A 139 23.40 1.82 -0.43
N PRO A 140 24.25 2.82 -0.14
CA PRO A 140 24.92 3.62 -1.15
C PRO A 140 25.65 2.79 -2.21
N GLY A 141 25.45 3.16 -3.47
CA GLY A 141 26.15 2.56 -4.62
C GLY A 141 25.64 1.18 -5.06
N THR A 142 24.52 0.69 -4.53
CA THR A 142 23.96 -0.62 -4.91
C THR A 142 23.51 -0.65 -6.37
N ILE A 143 22.77 0.36 -6.81
CA ILE A 143 22.23 0.47 -8.16
C ILE A 143 23.00 1.56 -8.89
N LYS A 144 23.80 1.16 -9.89
CA LYS A 144 24.69 2.06 -10.62
C LYS A 144 23.96 2.98 -11.60
N THR A 145 22.91 2.45 -12.23
CA THR A 145 22.18 3.14 -13.29
C THR A 145 20.72 3.24 -12.89
N ILE A 146 20.23 4.46 -12.77
CA ILE A 146 18.81 4.75 -12.53
C ILE A 146 18.30 5.54 -13.72
N HIS A 147 17.28 5.02 -14.39
CA HIS A 147 16.62 5.71 -15.49
C HIS A 147 15.51 6.61 -14.93
N GLU A 148 15.51 7.89 -15.29
CA GLU A 148 14.57 8.90 -14.78
C GLU A 148 13.93 9.71 -15.91
N GLY A 149 12.84 10.42 -15.61
CA GLY A 149 12.20 11.34 -16.56
C GLY A 149 11.77 10.66 -17.86
N GLU A 150 12.16 11.22 -19.00
CA GLU A 150 11.84 10.66 -20.32
C GLU A 150 12.40 9.24 -20.52
N ALA A 151 13.59 8.95 -19.99
CA ALA A 151 14.19 7.61 -20.10
C ALA A 151 13.35 6.56 -19.35
N ALA A 152 12.72 6.94 -18.25
CA ALA A 152 11.87 6.07 -17.45
C ALA A 152 10.48 5.83 -18.07
N LYS A 153 10.17 6.42 -19.23
CA LYS A 153 8.95 6.09 -20.00
C LYS A 153 9.10 4.82 -20.82
N ASP A 154 10.33 4.43 -21.16
CA ASP A 154 10.60 3.17 -21.86
C ASP A 154 10.39 1.96 -20.94
N LYS A 155 9.65 0.94 -21.42
CA LYS A 155 9.30 -0.23 -20.60
C LYS A 155 10.54 -1.01 -20.15
N THR A 156 11.58 -1.10 -20.99
CA THR A 156 12.82 -1.81 -20.67
C THR A 156 13.56 -1.11 -19.53
N ASN A 157 13.64 0.22 -19.58
CA ASN A 157 14.26 1.02 -18.52
C ASN A 157 13.48 0.94 -17.20
N GLN A 158 12.13 0.95 -17.25
CA GLN A 158 11.31 0.73 -16.07
C GLN A 158 11.59 -0.64 -15.44
N THR A 159 11.57 -1.69 -16.25
CA THR A 159 11.83 -3.05 -15.78
C THR A 159 13.25 -3.19 -15.24
N SER A 160 14.24 -2.52 -15.84
CA SER A 160 15.63 -2.45 -15.35
C SER A 160 15.69 -1.85 -13.94
N ASN A 161 15.08 -0.67 -13.73
CA ASN A 161 15.02 -0.02 -12.41
C ASN A 161 14.34 -0.93 -11.37
N ILE A 162 13.20 -1.53 -11.72
CA ILE A 162 12.42 -2.39 -10.83
C ILE A 162 13.21 -3.65 -10.45
N ASN A 163 13.82 -4.33 -11.42
CA ASN A 163 14.61 -5.53 -11.16
C ASN A 163 15.86 -5.22 -10.31
N ALA A 164 16.49 -4.05 -10.52
CA ALA A 164 17.60 -3.62 -9.68
C ALA A 164 17.17 -3.43 -8.21
N PHE A 165 15.98 -2.86 -7.97
CA PHE A 165 15.40 -2.76 -6.63
C PHE A 165 15.06 -4.13 -6.03
N ILE A 166 14.45 -5.02 -6.81
CA ILE A 166 14.11 -6.40 -6.39
C ILE A 166 15.37 -7.15 -5.95
N ASN A 167 16.45 -7.07 -6.72
CA ASN A 167 17.72 -7.68 -6.38
C ASN A 167 18.33 -7.09 -5.10
N PHE A 168 18.26 -5.77 -4.92
CA PHE A 168 18.65 -5.13 -3.65
C PHE A 168 17.84 -5.67 -2.46
N ALA A 169 16.51 -5.76 -2.60
CA ALA A 169 15.64 -6.24 -1.53
C ALA A 169 15.95 -7.70 -1.14
N LYS A 170 16.28 -8.54 -2.13
CA LYS A 170 16.71 -9.93 -1.92
C LYS A 170 18.07 -10.01 -1.24
N GLU A 171 19.08 -9.32 -1.78
CA GLU A 171 20.48 -9.53 -1.37
C GLU A 171 20.92 -8.69 -0.16
N LYS A 172 20.36 -7.49 0.00
CA LYS A 172 20.82 -6.52 1.02
C LYS A 172 19.82 -6.38 2.16
N ALA A 173 18.52 -6.39 1.87
CA ALA A 173 17.48 -6.35 2.90
C ALA A 173 17.09 -7.75 3.42
N CYS A 174 17.63 -8.81 2.82
CA CYS A 174 17.38 -10.20 3.17
C CYS A 174 15.88 -10.50 3.30
N LEU A 175 15.07 -10.02 2.35
CA LEU A 175 13.67 -10.38 2.25
C LEU A 175 13.53 -11.75 1.56
N SER A 176 12.56 -12.55 2.00
CA SER A 176 12.26 -13.84 1.34
C SER A 176 11.54 -13.62 0.02
N GLU A 177 11.51 -14.63 -0.86
CA GLU A 177 10.88 -14.51 -2.17
C GLU A 177 9.38 -14.24 -2.09
N GLU A 178 8.71 -14.73 -1.03
CA GLU A 178 7.29 -14.48 -0.76
C GLU A 178 7.01 -13.04 -0.30
N GLN A 179 8.04 -12.36 0.22
CA GLN A 179 7.97 -10.97 0.66
C GLN A 179 8.26 -9.98 -0.47
N ILE A 180 8.87 -10.44 -1.57
CA ILE A 180 9.34 -9.60 -2.67
C ILE A 180 8.39 -9.69 -3.85
N PHE A 181 7.95 -8.54 -4.37
CA PHE A 181 7.16 -8.47 -5.58
C PHE A 181 8.00 -8.72 -6.84
N THR A 182 7.36 -9.17 -7.92
CA THR A 182 7.96 -9.32 -9.26
C THR A 182 7.67 -8.11 -10.13
N ALA A 183 8.48 -7.84 -11.17
CA ALA A 183 8.20 -6.74 -12.09
C ALA A 183 6.77 -6.75 -12.67
N ALA A 184 6.21 -7.95 -12.93
CA ALA A 184 4.85 -8.12 -13.39
C ALA A 184 3.79 -7.66 -12.37
N ASP A 185 4.03 -7.82 -11.06
CA ASP A 185 3.13 -7.34 -10.01
C ASP A 185 2.91 -5.82 -10.10
N LEU A 186 3.98 -5.08 -10.39
CA LEU A 186 3.93 -3.62 -10.47
C LEU A 186 3.47 -3.11 -11.85
N GLN A 187 3.88 -3.77 -12.93
CA GLN A 187 3.64 -3.29 -14.29
C GLN A 187 2.36 -3.84 -14.93
N GLU A 188 1.99 -5.09 -14.64
CA GLU A 188 1.03 -5.84 -15.47
C GLU A 188 -0.21 -6.31 -14.70
N LYS A 189 -0.05 -6.77 -13.46
CA LYS A 189 -1.15 -7.33 -12.66
C LYS A 189 -2.13 -6.29 -12.12
N GLY A 190 -1.84 -5.00 -12.28
CA GLY A 190 -2.66 -3.90 -11.78
C GLY A 190 -2.95 -4.09 -10.29
N LYS A 191 -4.23 -4.00 -9.89
CA LYS A 191 -4.65 -4.15 -8.49
C LYS A 191 -4.27 -5.48 -7.84
N ALA A 192 -4.09 -6.56 -8.61
CA ALA A 192 -3.74 -7.86 -8.05
C ALA A 192 -2.29 -7.89 -7.54
N GLY A 193 -1.39 -7.09 -8.12
CA GLY A 193 0.00 -7.00 -7.65
C GLY A 193 0.19 -6.04 -6.45
N TYR A 194 -0.83 -5.25 -6.10
CA TYR A 194 -0.76 -4.28 -5.01
C TYR A 194 -0.29 -4.88 -3.69
N GLN A 195 -0.82 -6.05 -3.30
CA GLN A 195 -0.47 -6.66 -2.01
C GLN A 195 1.01 -7.01 -1.96
N ALA A 196 1.58 -7.57 -3.03
CA ALA A 196 2.99 -7.91 -3.10
C ALA A 196 3.87 -6.64 -2.98
N VAL A 197 3.57 -5.60 -3.78
CA VAL A 197 4.34 -4.34 -3.77
C VAL A 197 4.27 -3.65 -2.40
N PHE A 198 3.07 -3.62 -1.80
CA PHE A 198 2.88 -3.09 -0.45
C PHE A 198 3.68 -3.90 0.59
N ASN A 199 3.61 -5.23 0.53
CA ASN A 199 4.32 -6.11 1.46
C ASN A 199 5.82 -5.83 1.43
N THR A 200 6.42 -5.82 0.24
CA THR A 200 7.85 -5.61 0.08
C THR A 200 8.30 -4.28 0.67
N LEU A 201 7.57 -3.20 0.38
CA LEU A 201 7.90 -1.88 0.90
C LEU A 201 7.70 -1.79 2.42
N MET A 202 6.64 -2.38 2.95
CA MET A 202 6.40 -2.40 4.41
C MET A 202 7.49 -3.19 5.13
N GLN A 203 7.82 -4.39 4.64
CA GLN A 203 8.89 -5.22 5.21
C GLN A 203 10.24 -4.51 5.15
N LEU A 204 10.54 -3.83 4.04
CA LEU A 204 11.75 -3.03 3.92
C LEU A 204 11.76 -1.86 4.92
N ALA A 205 10.63 -1.17 5.08
CA ALA A 205 10.52 -0.03 5.98
C ALA A 205 10.67 -0.42 7.46
N LEU A 206 10.16 -1.60 7.84
CA LEU A 206 10.33 -2.17 9.18
C LEU A 206 11.78 -2.62 9.44
N LYS A 207 12.49 -3.11 8.41
CA LYS A 207 13.90 -3.51 8.50
C LYS A 207 14.89 -2.35 8.35
N ALA A 208 14.45 -1.19 7.86
CA ALA A 208 15.34 -0.08 7.51
C ALA A 208 16.26 0.36 8.66
N GLN A 209 15.71 0.41 9.89
CA GLN A 209 16.47 0.81 11.07
C GLN A 209 17.46 -0.25 11.53
N SER A 210 17.05 -1.52 11.61
CA SER A 210 17.88 -2.59 12.16
C SER A 210 18.92 -3.12 11.17
N VAL A 211 18.67 -3.00 9.86
CA VAL A 211 19.57 -3.53 8.81
C VAL A 211 20.48 -2.45 8.23
N PHE A 212 19.96 -1.22 8.04
CA PHE A 212 20.68 -0.16 7.32
C PHE A 212 20.99 1.07 8.17
N GLU A 213 20.61 1.06 9.45
CA GLU A 213 20.72 2.20 10.37
C GLU A 213 20.06 3.47 9.80
N GLN A 214 19.03 3.30 8.97
CA GLN A 214 18.25 4.38 8.38
C GLN A 214 16.92 4.56 9.09
N LYS A 215 16.30 5.74 8.90
CA LYS A 215 14.96 6.01 9.45
C LYS A 215 13.94 5.03 8.86
N GLY A 216 13.43 4.12 9.68
CA GLY A 216 12.32 3.23 9.33
C GLY A 216 10.96 3.91 9.39
N ILE A 217 9.91 3.14 9.10
CA ILE A 217 8.54 3.61 9.29
C ILE A 217 8.13 3.48 10.76
N ASP A 218 7.45 4.50 11.27
CA ASP A 218 6.85 4.47 12.61
C ASP A 218 5.52 3.70 12.53
N ALA A 219 5.54 2.44 12.97
CA ALA A 219 4.37 1.58 12.90
C ALA A 219 3.26 1.99 13.90
N GLU A 220 3.58 2.57 15.05
CA GLU A 220 2.57 3.16 15.95
C GLU A 220 1.84 4.31 15.26
N GLN A 221 2.59 5.23 14.65
CA GLN A 221 2.01 6.37 13.92
C GLN A 221 1.18 5.88 12.73
N LEU A 222 1.60 4.81 12.07
CA LEU A 222 0.87 4.19 10.97
C LEU A 222 -0.45 3.56 11.45
N ILE A 223 -0.44 2.83 12.56
CA ILE A 223 -1.64 2.28 13.22
C ILE A 223 -2.58 3.40 13.64
N GLN A 224 -2.05 4.46 14.26
CA GLN A 224 -2.82 5.63 14.67
C GLN A 224 -3.47 6.29 13.46
N THR A 225 -2.71 6.50 12.38
CA THR A 225 -3.22 7.06 11.11
C THR A 225 -4.37 6.22 10.53
N ALA A 226 -4.23 4.88 10.54
CA ALA A 226 -5.28 3.98 10.08
C ALA A 226 -6.55 4.07 10.95
N SER A 227 -6.39 4.18 12.26
CA SER A 227 -7.50 4.23 13.23
C SER A 227 -8.36 5.49 13.10
N GLN A 228 -7.78 6.62 12.70
CA GLN A 228 -8.49 7.90 12.55
C GLN A 228 -9.56 7.90 11.44
N VAL A 229 -9.51 6.92 10.53
CA VAL A 229 -10.45 6.85 9.40
C VAL A 229 -11.71 6.06 9.75
N VAL A 230 -11.74 5.37 10.88
CA VAL A 230 -12.94 4.66 11.31
C VAL A 230 -14.03 5.69 11.59
N PRO A 231 -15.17 5.66 10.88
CA PRO A 231 -16.23 6.64 11.10
C PRO A 231 -16.74 6.50 12.53
N THR A 232 -16.87 7.63 13.23
CA THR A 232 -17.48 7.74 14.57
C THR A 232 -18.86 7.08 14.64
N ASN A 233 -19.55 6.93 13.50
CA ASN A 233 -20.83 6.22 13.38
C ASN A 233 -20.72 4.70 13.65
N LEU A 234 -19.58 4.06 13.37
CA LEU A 234 -19.39 2.64 13.73
C LEU A 234 -19.21 2.51 15.25
N ILE A 235 -18.47 3.44 15.86
CA ILE A 235 -18.32 3.54 17.31
C ILE A 235 -19.69 3.84 17.95
N GLN A 236 -20.49 4.75 17.39
CA GLN A 236 -21.86 5.03 17.85
C GLN A 236 -22.79 3.83 17.64
N THR A 237 -22.66 3.08 16.55
CA THR A 237 -23.48 1.88 16.30
C THR A 237 -23.16 0.78 17.32
N ILE A 238 -21.88 0.55 17.60
CA ILE A 238 -21.41 -0.37 18.64
C ILE A 238 -21.84 0.11 20.03
N LEU A 239 -21.69 1.41 20.33
CA LEU A 239 -22.15 2.00 21.59
C LEU A 239 -23.67 1.91 21.76
N ASN A 240 -24.45 2.12 20.70
CA ASN A 240 -25.90 2.00 20.71
C ASN A 240 -26.33 0.53 20.84
N PHE A 241 -25.57 -0.42 20.30
CA PHE A 241 -25.79 -1.85 20.50
C PHE A 241 -25.50 -2.27 21.95
N PHE A 242 -24.39 -1.82 22.53
CA PHE A 242 -24.07 -2.05 23.94
C PHE A 242 -25.06 -1.37 24.88
N ARG A 243 -25.52 -0.14 24.57
CA ARG A 243 -26.51 0.60 25.36
C ARG A 243 -27.92 -0.01 25.27
N ARG A 244 -28.25 -0.68 24.16
CA ARG A 244 -29.50 -1.46 24.00
C ARG A 244 -29.42 -2.86 24.60
N ALA A 245 -28.21 -3.44 24.70
CA ALA A 245 -27.97 -4.73 25.33
C ALA A 245 -27.77 -4.64 26.86
N GLN A 246 -27.63 -3.44 27.43
CA GLN A 246 -27.79 -3.25 28.87
C GLN A 246 -29.27 -3.47 29.23
N PRO A 247 -29.60 -4.43 30.11
CA PRO A 247 -30.97 -4.59 30.58
C PRO A 247 -31.41 -3.26 31.20
N ALA A 248 -32.63 -2.83 30.88
CA ALA A 248 -33.23 -1.64 31.47
C ALA A 248 -33.05 -1.70 32.99
N GLN A 249 -32.16 -0.85 33.53
CA GLN A 249 -32.16 -0.63 34.96
C GLN A 249 -33.53 -0.04 35.29
N THR A 250 -34.34 -0.85 35.96
CA THR A 250 -35.56 -0.35 36.59
C THR A 250 -35.16 0.80 37.51
N PRO A 251 -35.99 1.86 37.64
CA PRO A 251 -35.64 3.09 38.37
C PRO A 251 -35.59 2.93 39.90
N LYS A 252 -35.00 1.83 40.41
CA LYS A 252 -34.80 1.57 41.84
C LYS A 252 -33.34 1.34 42.26
N THR A 253 -32.38 1.40 41.34
CA THR A 253 -30.95 1.33 41.69
C THR A 253 -30.16 2.60 41.41
N LEU A 254 -30.82 3.72 41.04
CA LEU A 254 -30.15 5.02 40.91
C LEU A 254 -30.07 5.81 42.23
N ALA A 255 -30.65 5.29 43.33
CA ALA A 255 -30.72 5.99 44.62
C ALA A 255 -29.79 5.40 45.69
N LYS A 256 -28.86 4.50 45.35
CA LYS A 256 -27.98 3.86 46.34
C LYS A 256 -26.48 4.01 46.10
N GLU A 257 -26.07 4.72 45.04
CA GLU A 257 -24.65 5.00 44.74
C GLU A 257 -24.31 6.50 44.78
N THR A 258 -25.14 7.31 45.45
CA THR A 258 -24.82 8.72 45.73
C THR A 258 -24.46 8.97 47.19
N GLU A 259 -24.35 7.93 48.01
CA GLU A 259 -24.13 8.08 49.47
C GLU A 259 -22.88 7.37 50.03
N GLU A 260 -21.97 6.88 49.18
CA GLU A 260 -20.70 6.32 49.65
C GLU A 260 -19.51 7.06 49.03
N LYS A 261 -19.50 8.37 49.25
CA LYS A 261 -18.34 9.22 48.99
C LYS A 261 -18.16 10.21 50.14
N ASP A 262 -17.91 9.69 51.34
CA ASP A 262 -17.16 10.44 52.34
C ASP A 262 -16.57 9.54 53.44
N LYS A 263 -15.31 9.81 53.82
CA LYS A 263 -14.45 9.15 54.83
C LYS A 263 -13.81 7.82 54.36
N THR A 264 -12.49 7.59 54.38
CA THR A 264 -11.40 8.19 55.15
C THR A 264 -10.06 7.98 54.42
N THR A 265 -9.20 8.97 54.58
CA THR A 265 -7.83 9.19 54.12
C THR A 265 -6.78 8.23 54.73
N THR A 266 -5.65 8.07 54.00
CA THR A 266 -4.25 7.78 54.45
C THR A 266 -3.94 6.35 54.92
N VAL A 267 -2.88 5.65 54.47
CA VAL A 267 -1.41 5.86 54.56
C VAL A 267 -0.73 4.91 53.53
N GLU A 268 0.13 5.37 52.59
CA GLU A 268 1.63 5.25 52.56
C GLU A 268 2.17 3.78 52.64
N LYS A 269 3.18 3.24 51.92
CA LYS A 269 4.36 3.77 51.20
C LYS A 269 5.22 2.57 50.63
N VAL A 270 6.01 2.81 49.55
CA VAL A 270 7.26 2.12 49.02
C VAL A 270 7.14 0.61 48.63
N VAL A 271 7.71 0.05 47.54
CA VAL A 271 9.09 -0.02 46.98
C VAL A 271 8.96 -0.52 45.51
N GLU A 272 9.51 0.15 44.47
CA GLU A 272 10.82 -0.11 43.79
C GLU A 272 11.02 -1.58 43.36
N GLU A 273 11.56 -2.01 42.21
CA GLU A 273 12.22 -1.42 41.04
C GLU A 273 12.43 -2.58 40.01
N LYS A 274 12.63 -2.24 38.71
CA LYS A 274 13.38 -2.99 37.65
C LYS A 274 12.93 -4.40 37.21
N GLN A 275 13.13 -4.91 35.99
CA GLN A 275 13.48 -4.51 34.61
C GLN A 275 13.97 -5.81 33.93
N ALA A 276 13.62 -6.01 32.64
CA ALA A 276 14.33 -6.81 31.62
C ALA A 276 14.48 -8.34 31.89
N GLU A 277 14.52 -9.25 30.91
CA GLU A 277 15.27 -9.24 29.65
C GLU A 277 14.60 -10.10 28.55
N GLU A 278 14.55 -9.55 27.33
CA GLU A 278 14.65 -10.28 26.07
C GLU A 278 16.14 -10.31 25.67
N GLU A 279 16.68 -11.49 25.32
CA GLU A 279 17.87 -11.61 24.45
C GLU A 279 18.02 -13.06 23.95
N VAL A 280 17.59 -13.34 22.70
CA VAL A 280 18.17 -14.39 21.86
C VAL A 280 17.99 -14.00 20.39
N CYS A 281 18.97 -13.28 19.81
CA CYS A 281 19.33 -13.41 18.37
C CYS A 281 20.58 -12.58 18.00
N LYS A 282 21.75 -12.90 18.60
CA LYS A 282 23.05 -12.51 18.03
C LYS A 282 24.08 -13.62 18.22
N LYS A 283 24.27 -14.45 17.20
CA LYS A 283 25.52 -15.21 17.05
C LYS A 283 25.75 -15.63 15.60
N VAL A 284 26.28 -14.73 14.78
CA VAL A 284 27.23 -15.11 13.73
C VAL A 284 28.22 -13.95 13.57
N ILE A 285 29.48 -14.31 13.32
CA ILE A 285 30.63 -13.49 12.93
C ILE A 285 31.45 -12.91 14.11
N GLN A 286 32.45 -13.66 14.57
CA GLN A 286 33.87 -13.29 14.49
C GLN A 286 34.74 -14.32 15.24
N THR A 287 35.32 -15.26 14.48
CA THR A 287 36.61 -15.88 14.82
C THR A 287 37.36 -16.09 13.51
N GLY A 288 38.38 -15.26 13.31
CA GLY A 288 39.30 -15.32 12.19
C GLY A 288 40.50 -14.43 12.52
N ASN A 289 41.16 -14.74 13.64
CA ASN A 289 42.40 -14.08 14.00
C ASN A 289 43.55 -14.76 13.23
N VAL A 290 44.37 -13.93 12.59
CA VAL A 290 45.43 -14.29 11.66
C VAL A 290 46.64 -14.79 12.44
N ASP A 291 47.05 -16.04 12.17
CA ASP A 291 48.33 -16.59 12.58
C ASP A 291 49.46 -15.85 11.85
N THR A 292 50.41 -15.31 12.63
CA THR A 292 51.69 -14.80 12.12
C THR A 292 52.77 -15.82 12.48
N PRO A 293 53.51 -16.42 11.53
CA PRO A 293 54.61 -17.29 11.89
C PRO A 293 55.88 -16.46 12.13
N ALA A 294 56.49 -16.70 13.30
CA ALA A 294 57.86 -16.30 13.59
C ALA A 294 58.83 -17.12 12.72
N VAL A 295 59.72 -16.45 11.99
CA VAL A 295 60.90 -17.07 11.39
C VAL A 295 62.11 -16.46 12.06
N ALA A 296 62.80 -17.28 12.85
CA ALA A 296 64.15 -17.04 13.32
C ALA A 296 65.06 -18.05 12.62
N VAL A 297 66.00 -17.60 11.81
CA VAL A 297 67.21 -18.37 11.45
C VAL A 297 68.35 -17.42 11.05
N HIS A 298 69.46 -17.54 11.79
CA HIS A 298 70.87 -17.22 11.54
C HIS A 298 71.33 -15.85 11.02
#